data_AF-A0A2A5M4P7-F1
#
_entry.id   AF-A0A2A5M4P7-F1
#
_cell.length_a   1.000
_cell.length_b   1.000
_cell.length_c   1.000
_cell.angle_alpha   90.00
_cell.angle_beta   90.00
_cell.angle_gamma   90.00
#
_symmetry.space_group_name_H-M   'P 1'
#
loop_
_entity.id
_entity.type
_entity.pdbx_description
1 polymer ?
#
loop_
_entity_poly.entity_id
_entity_poly.type
_entity_poly.pdbx_seq_one_letter_code
_entity_poly.pdbx_strand_id
1 'polypeptide(L)'
;AIHIEPMAVYSKKYKSLDDIKEGVKIAIPNDPTNESRALDIIAKKGLVKFKDKALKTPLDIIDNPKKIKFVELKPAQLPRALDDVDFAVINSNYALSANLNPAKDSVFIEDKESPYANILVVRVEHQNDPKIKALIQALQSDKIKQFIIEKYNGSVLPAF
;
A
#
# COMPACT_ATOMS: atom_id res chain seq x y z
N ALA A 1 -2.66 13.03 11.83
CA ALA A 1 -3.02 12.20 10.66
C ALA A 1 -4.51 11.91 10.68
N ILE A 2 -5.07 11.33 9.62
CA ILE A 2 -6.51 11.01 9.52
C ILE A 2 -6.74 9.50 9.56
N HIS A 3 -6.08 8.74 8.68
CA HIS A 3 -6.25 7.29 8.65
C HIS A 3 -5.02 6.62 8.02
N ILE A 4 -4.86 5.33 8.27
CA ILE A 4 -3.87 4.45 7.63
C ILE A 4 -4.61 3.52 6.68
N GLU A 5 -4.03 3.35 5.50
CA GLU A 5 -4.41 2.36 4.51
C GLU A 5 -3.24 1.39 4.35
N PRO A 6 -3.22 0.27 5.09
CA PRO A 6 -2.15 -0.72 4.93
C PRO A 6 -2.11 -1.20 3.49
N MET A 7 -0.93 -1.15 2.86
CA MET A 7 -0.76 -1.63 1.49
C MET A 7 -0.73 -3.17 1.52
N ALA A 8 -1.25 -3.81 0.48
CA ALA A 8 -1.42 -5.26 0.48
C ALA A 8 -0.94 -5.90 -0.81
N VAL A 9 -0.56 -7.16 -0.71
CA VAL A 9 -0.15 -8.01 -1.83
C VAL A 9 -1.29 -8.95 -2.18
N TYR A 10 -1.59 -9.04 -3.46
CA TYR A 10 -2.69 -9.84 -3.99
C TYR A 10 -2.18 -10.81 -5.03
N SER A 11 -2.86 -11.95 -5.17
CA SER A 11 -2.60 -12.90 -6.24
C SER A 11 -3.89 -13.64 -6.61
N LYS A 12 -4.09 -13.85 -7.92
CA LYS A 12 -5.10 -14.78 -8.44
C LYS A 12 -4.58 -16.23 -8.51
N LYS A 13 -3.27 -16.45 -8.38
CA LYS A 13 -2.58 -17.73 -8.62
C LYS A 13 -2.01 -18.38 -7.37
N TYR A 14 -1.61 -17.58 -6.38
CA TYR A 14 -0.90 -18.02 -5.17
C TYR A 14 -1.72 -17.68 -3.92
N LYS A 15 -1.51 -18.43 -2.84
CA LYS A 15 -2.18 -18.20 -1.54
C LYS A 15 -1.26 -17.57 -0.51
N SER A 16 0.05 -17.77 -0.63
CA SER A 16 1.06 -17.10 0.20
C SER A 16 2.22 -16.58 -0.65
N LEU A 17 2.94 -15.60 -0.12
CA LEU A 17 4.26 -15.19 -0.61
C LEU A 17 5.34 -16.27 -0.38
N ASP A 18 5.11 -17.19 0.56
CA ASP A 18 6.04 -18.29 0.85
C ASP A 18 6.06 -19.34 -0.28
N ASP A 19 5.00 -19.39 -1.10
CA ASP A 19 4.84 -20.31 -2.23
C ASP A 19 5.54 -19.82 -3.52
N ILE A 20 6.34 -18.74 -3.43
CA ILE A 20 6.95 -18.11 -4.61
C ILE A 20 7.93 -19.06 -5.31
N LYS A 21 7.64 -19.26 -6.60
CA LYS A 21 8.49 -19.93 -7.57
C LYS A 21 9.53 -18.96 -8.15
N GLU A 22 10.57 -19.52 -8.74
CA GLU A 22 11.56 -18.71 -9.45
C GLU A 22 10.91 -18.00 -10.65
N GLY A 23 11.28 -16.73 -10.87
CA GLY A 23 10.90 -15.97 -12.06
C GLY A 23 9.51 -15.32 -12.03
N VAL A 24 8.82 -15.32 -10.89
CA VAL A 24 7.49 -14.71 -10.75
C VAL A 24 7.51 -13.21 -11.09
N LYS A 25 6.39 -12.73 -11.65
CA LYS A 25 6.16 -11.30 -11.91
C LYS A 25 5.39 -10.66 -10.76
N ILE A 26 5.95 -9.60 -10.19
CA ILE A 26 5.29 -8.79 -9.16
C ILE A 26 5.06 -7.38 -9.71
N ALA A 27 3.79 -7.01 -9.90
CA ALA A 27 3.45 -5.64 -10.26
C ALA A 27 3.53 -4.73 -9.03
N ILE A 28 4.13 -3.55 -9.19
CA ILE A 28 4.31 -2.54 -8.13
C ILE A 28 3.96 -1.14 -8.65
N PRO A 29 3.64 -0.19 -7.76
CA PRO A 29 3.50 1.23 -8.10
C PRO A 29 4.77 1.75 -8.78
N ASN A 30 4.62 2.74 -9.68
CA ASN A 30 5.73 3.40 -10.36
C ASN A 30 5.95 4.86 -9.92
N ASP A 31 5.28 5.29 -8.84
CA ASP A 31 5.60 6.54 -8.17
C ASP A 31 6.61 6.29 -7.03
N PRO A 32 7.60 7.18 -6.80
CA PRO A 32 8.79 6.83 -6.03
C PRO A 32 8.51 6.35 -4.59
N THR A 33 7.54 6.95 -3.91
CA THR A 33 7.24 6.62 -2.50
C THR A 33 6.51 5.29 -2.39
N ASN A 34 5.48 5.07 -3.21
CA ASN A 34 4.73 3.81 -3.16
C ASN A 34 5.50 2.65 -3.79
N GLU A 35 6.37 2.91 -4.77
CA GLU A 35 7.29 1.92 -5.31
C GLU A 35 8.23 1.43 -4.21
N SER A 36 8.94 2.34 -3.53
CA SER A 36 9.83 1.98 -2.43
C SER A 36 9.10 1.23 -1.32
N ARG A 37 7.91 1.68 -0.93
CA ARG A 37 7.05 1.00 0.07
C ARG A 37 6.72 -0.43 -0.36
N ALA A 38 6.33 -0.63 -1.62
CA ALA A 38 6.01 -1.95 -2.15
C ALA A 38 7.24 -2.87 -2.14
N LEU A 39 8.41 -2.36 -2.50
CA LEU A 39 9.67 -3.11 -2.44
C LEU A 39 10.03 -3.48 -1.00
N ASP A 40 9.84 -2.58 -0.03
CA ASP A 40 10.07 -2.84 1.39
C ASP A 40 9.14 -3.94 1.94
N ILE A 41 7.88 -3.98 1.49
CA ILE A 41 6.93 -5.05 1.82
C ILE A 41 7.45 -6.42 1.34
N ILE A 42 7.95 -6.50 0.10
CA ILE A 42 8.50 -7.76 -0.44
C ILE A 42 9.82 -8.12 0.26
N ALA A 43 10.68 -7.13 0.56
CA ALA A 43 11.94 -7.32 1.28
C ALA A 43 11.73 -7.84 2.71
N LYS A 44 10.65 -7.40 3.38
CA LYS A 44 10.29 -7.86 4.73
C LYS A 44 10.02 -9.37 4.82
N LYS A 45 9.68 -10.01 3.69
CA LYS A 45 9.54 -11.47 3.57
C LYS A 45 10.85 -12.20 3.27
N GLY A 46 11.97 -11.48 3.18
CA GLY A 46 13.28 -12.06 2.89
C GLY A 46 13.44 -12.58 1.45
N LEU A 47 12.52 -12.23 0.55
CA LEU A 47 12.50 -12.74 -0.83
C LEU A 47 13.52 -12.06 -1.75
N VAL A 48 13.86 -10.82 -1.43
CA VAL A 48 14.75 -9.94 -2.19
C VAL A 48 15.39 -8.96 -1.21
N LYS A 49 16.60 -8.50 -1.51
CA LYS A 49 17.25 -7.41 -0.77
C LYS A 49 17.62 -6.29 -1.72
N PHE A 50 17.61 -5.08 -1.17
CA PHE A 50 17.93 -3.85 -1.88
C PHE A 50 19.06 -3.11 -1.18
N LYS A 51 19.71 -2.19 -1.89
CA LYS A 51 20.61 -1.20 -1.30
C LYS A 51 19.86 -0.37 -0.26
N ASP A 52 20.58 0.06 0.77
CA ASP A 52 20.04 1.02 1.72
C ASP A 52 19.91 2.40 1.07
N LYS A 53 18.68 2.85 0.89
CA LYS A 53 18.32 4.09 0.18
C LYS A 53 16.92 4.51 0.59
N ALA A 54 16.70 5.83 0.65
CA ALA A 54 15.43 6.41 1.04
C ALA A 54 14.27 6.05 0.08
N LEU A 55 14.54 6.05 -1.23
CA LEU A 55 13.57 5.70 -2.28
C LEU A 55 14.20 4.64 -3.19
N LYS A 56 13.81 3.38 -2.98
CA LYS A 56 14.34 2.23 -3.71
C LYS A 56 13.58 2.01 -5.01
N THR A 57 14.27 1.49 -6.03
CA THR A 57 13.65 0.95 -7.25
C THR A 57 14.18 -0.48 -7.50
N PRO A 58 13.62 -1.24 -8.46
CA PRO A 58 14.18 -2.53 -8.87
C PRO A 58 15.66 -2.49 -9.30
N LEU A 59 16.18 -1.31 -9.70
CA LEU A 59 17.60 -1.14 -10.03
C LEU A 59 18.51 -1.17 -8.79
N ASP A 60 17.93 -1.04 -7.59
CA ASP A 60 18.65 -1.07 -6.32
C ASP A 60 18.73 -2.49 -5.72
N ILE A 61 18.29 -3.53 -6.43
CA ILE A 61 18.38 -4.93 -5.97
C ILE A 61 19.84 -5.36 -5.81
N ILE A 62 20.16 -6.01 -4.68
CA ILE A 62 21.49 -6.58 -4.39
C ILE A 62 21.47 -8.10 -4.22
N ASP A 63 20.31 -8.69 -3.92
CA ASP A 63 20.13 -10.13 -3.73
C ASP A 63 18.71 -10.51 -4.18
N ASN A 64 18.58 -11.44 -5.14
CA ASN A 64 17.31 -11.86 -5.71
C ASN A 64 17.37 -13.35 -6.12
N PRO A 65 17.45 -14.27 -5.13
CA PRO A 65 17.65 -15.70 -5.39
C PRO A 65 16.48 -16.33 -6.17
N LYS A 66 15.27 -15.76 -6.03
CA LYS A 66 14.06 -16.19 -6.73
C LYS A 66 13.91 -15.56 -8.11
N LYS A 67 14.86 -14.74 -8.57
CA LYS A 67 14.81 -14.02 -9.86
C LYS A 67 13.47 -13.32 -10.11
N ILE A 68 12.91 -12.71 -9.05
CA ILE A 68 11.66 -11.97 -9.08
C ILE A 68 11.77 -10.85 -10.11
N LYS A 69 10.74 -10.71 -10.95
CA LYS A 69 10.64 -9.66 -11.96
C LYS A 69 9.62 -8.63 -11.51
N PHE A 70 10.09 -7.42 -11.19
CA PHE A 70 9.20 -6.31 -10.87
C PHE A 70 8.65 -5.67 -12.14
N VAL A 71 7.36 -5.35 -12.13
CA VAL A 71 6.66 -4.66 -13.22
C VAL A 71 6.09 -3.37 -12.67
N GLU A 72 6.74 -2.25 -12.96
CA GLU A 72 6.33 -0.93 -12.50
C GLU A 72 5.13 -0.42 -13.33
N LEU A 73 4.02 -0.12 -12.66
CA LEU A 73 2.79 0.35 -13.28
C LEU A 73 2.21 1.55 -12.54
N LYS A 74 1.35 2.32 -13.23
CA LYS A 74 0.57 3.36 -12.56
C LYS A 74 -0.31 2.69 -11.49
N PRO A 75 -0.39 3.21 -10.25
CA PRO A 75 -1.13 2.57 -9.16
C PRO A 75 -2.56 2.14 -9.52
N ALA A 76 -3.29 3.00 -10.26
CA ALA A 76 -4.66 2.74 -10.71
C ALA A 76 -4.81 1.57 -11.71
N GLN A 77 -3.72 1.03 -12.24
CA GLN A 77 -3.71 -0.11 -13.16
C GLN A 77 -3.45 -1.44 -12.45
N LEU A 78 -2.88 -1.42 -11.24
CA LEU A 78 -2.45 -2.61 -10.52
C LEU A 78 -3.57 -3.63 -10.26
N PRO A 79 -4.81 -3.24 -9.90
CA PRO A 79 -5.88 -4.22 -9.74
C PRO A 79 -6.19 -5.01 -11.03
N ARG A 80 -6.13 -4.36 -12.20
CA ARG A 80 -6.35 -5.02 -13.50
C ARG A 80 -5.16 -5.89 -13.91
N ALA A 81 -3.95 -5.52 -13.50
CA ALA A 81 -2.74 -6.28 -13.82
C ALA A 81 -2.74 -7.69 -13.20
N LEU A 82 -3.57 -7.96 -12.18
CA LEU A 82 -3.67 -9.26 -11.50
C LEU A 82 -3.94 -10.45 -12.42
N ASP A 83 -4.52 -10.22 -13.61
CA ASP A 83 -4.73 -11.28 -14.61
C ASP A 83 -3.43 -11.65 -15.36
N ASP A 84 -2.48 -10.72 -15.47
CA ASP A 84 -1.27 -10.86 -16.29
C ASP A 84 0.02 -11.11 -15.47
N VAL A 85 -0.04 -10.89 -14.15
CA VAL A 85 1.10 -11.07 -13.23
C VAL A 85 0.86 -12.20 -12.24
N ASP A 86 1.88 -12.52 -11.44
CA ASP A 86 1.75 -13.54 -10.38
C ASP A 86 1.32 -12.91 -9.06
N PHE A 87 1.81 -11.71 -8.77
CA PHE A 87 1.40 -10.90 -7.63
C PHE A 87 1.29 -9.43 -8.01
N ALA A 88 0.47 -8.67 -7.29
CA ALA A 88 0.48 -7.21 -7.36
C ALA A 88 0.48 -6.64 -5.95
N VAL A 89 1.33 -5.64 -5.70
CA VAL A 89 1.34 -4.87 -4.45
C VAL A 89 0.53 -3.61 -4.67
N ILE A 90 -0.62 -3.47 -4.01
CA ILE A 90 -1.66 -2.48 -4.36
C ILE A 90 -2.00 -1.62 -3.15
N ASN A 91 -2.07 -0.29 -3.35
CA ASN A 91 -2.65 0.63 -2.37
C ASN A 91 -4.12 0.29 -2.08
N SER A 92 -4.53 0.39 -0.82
CA SER A 92 -5.86 -0.06 -0.41
C SER A 92 -7.01 0.73 -1.03
N ASN A 93 -6.88 2.04 -1.27
CA ASN A 93 -7.87 2.82 -2.03
C ASN A 93 -8.16 2.22 -3.43
N TYR A 94 -7.14 1.78 -4.17
CA TYR A 94 -7.32 1.19 -5.50
C TYR A 94 -7.84 -0.25 -5.42
N ALA A 95 -7.40 -1.02 -4.43
CA ALA A 95 -7.93 -2.35 -4.17
C ALA A 95 -9.44 -2.28 -3.86
N LEU A 96 -9.85 -1.44 -2.92
CA LEU A 96 -11.25 -1.24 -2.54
C LEU A 96 -12.10 -0.76 -3.72
N SER A 97 -11.57 0.16 -4.55
CA SER A 97 -12.26 0.62 -5.77
C SER A 97 -12.44 -0.49 -6.82
N ALA A 98 -11.62 -1.53 -6.76
CA ALA A 98 -11.70 -2.72 -7.61
C ALA A 98 -12.44 -3.90 -6.93
N ASN A 99 -13.16 -3.64 -5.83
CA ASN A 99 -13.85 -4.64 -5.01
C ASN A 99 -12.93 -5.71 -4.40
N LEU A 100 -11.65 -5.39 -4.20
CA LEU A 100 -10.71 -6.20 -3.43
C LEU A 100 -10.67 -5.68 -2.00
N ASN A 101 -10.92 -6.55 -1.02
CA ASN A 101 -10.83 -6.25 0.39
C ASN A 101 -9.42 -6.60 0.92
N PRO A 102 -8.61 -5.62 1.34
CA PRO A 102 -7.25 -5.88 1.84
C PRO A 102 -7.18 -6.89 2.98
N ALA A 103 -8.16 -6.91 3.88
CA ALA A 103 -8.15 -7.81 5.04
C ALA A 103 -8.59 -9.25 4.70
N LYS A 104 -9.24 -9.48 3.56
CA LYS A 104 -9.79 -10.79 3.17
C LYS A 104 -9.11 -11.41 1.95
N ASP A 105 -8.80 -10.58 0.95
CA ASP A 105 -8.39 -11.04 -0.37
C ASP A 105 -6.88 -10.95 -0.58
N SER A 106 -6.14 -10.32 0.33
CA SER A 106 -4.70 -10.24 0.24
C SER A 106 -4.02 -11.55 0.66
N VAL A 107 -2.88 -11.84 0.04
CA VAL A 107 -1.97 -12.92 0.48
C VAL A 107 -0.98 -12.43 1.55
N PHE A 108 -0.82 -11.10 1.64
CA PHE A 108 -0.03 -10.44 2.66
C PHE A 108 -0.51 -8.99 2.79
N ILE A 109 -0.55 -8.47 4.01
CA ILE A 109 -0.92 -7.09 4.30
C ILE A 109 0.18 -6.44 5.12
N GLU A 110 0.50 -5.19 4.81
CA GLU A 110 1.40 -4.37 5.61
C GLU A 110 0.88 -4.24 7.04
N ASP A 111 1.81 -4.16 8.00
CA ASP A 111 1.45 -3.99 9.41
C ASP A 111 0.76 -2.65 9.67
N LYS A 112 -0.05 -2.65 10.73
CA LYS A 112 -0.80 -1.47 11.16
C LYS A 112 0.11 -0.33 11.65
N GLU A 113 1.33 -0.66 12.08
CA GLU A 113 2.38 0.29 12.50
C GLU A 113 3.11 0.92 11.30
N SER A 114 2.35 1.26 10.27
CA SER A 114 2.85 1.81 9.02
C SER A 114 3.12 3.32 9.15
N PRO A 115 4.28 3.83 8.67
CA PRO A 115 4.54 5.28 8.68
C PRO A 115 3.70 6.05 7.66
N TYR A 116 2.92 5.35 6.82
CA TYR A 116 2.18 5.90 5.69
C TYR A 116 0.75 6.33 6.06
N ALA A 117 0.60 7.03 7.18
CA ALA A 117 -0.68 7.60 7.55
C ALA A 117 -1.07 8.75 6.59
N ASN A 118 -2.27 8.67 6.02
CA ASN A 118 -2.83 9.73 5.19
C ASN A 118 -3.13 10.96 6.05
N ILE A 119 -2.80 12.13 5.49
CA ILE A 119 -2.91 13.43 6.15
C ILE A 119 -3.76 14.39 5.33
N LEU A 120 -4.35 15.38 6.02
CA LEU A 120 -4.87 16.56 5.34
C LEU A 120 -3.69 17.48 5.02
N VAL A 121 -3.55 17.86 3.74
CA VAL A 121 -2.52 18.79 3.28
C VAL A 121 -3.18 20.08 2.82
N VAL A 122 -2.59 21.20 3.21
CA VAL A 122 -2.96 22.55 2.80
C VAL A 122 -1.72 23.33 2.40
N ARG A 123 -1.87 24.42 1.64
CA ARG A 123 -0.76 25.35 1.44
C ARG A 123 -0.43 26.05 2.77
N VAL A 124 0.83 26.40 2.98
CA VAL A 124 1.36 26.88 4.26
C VAL A 124 0.62 28.11 4.76
N GLU A 125 0.28 29.04 3.86
CA GLU A 125 -0.47 30.25 4.18
C GLU A 125 -1.89 29.99 4.72
N HIS A 126 -2.46 28.82 4.43
CA HIS A 126 -3.81 28.42 4.84
C HIS A 126 -3.83 27.54 6.10
N GLN A 127 -2.68 27.23 6.71
CA GLN A 127 -2.61 26.30 7.85
C GLN A 127 -3.47 26.74 9.05
N ASN A 128 -3.68 28.05 9.20
CA ASN A 128 -4.42 28.64 10.31
C ASN A 128 -5.85 29.05 9.96
N ASP A 129 -6.29 28.84 8.72
CA ASP A 129 -7.62 29.25 8.25
C ASP A 129 -8.71 28.57 9.08
N PRO A 130 -9.72 29.32 9.57
CA PRO A 130 -10.80 28.75 10.37
C PRO A 130 -11.52 27.58 9.67
N LYS A 131 -11.65 27.63 8.33
CA LYS A 131 -12.25 26.56 7.52
C LYS A 131 -11.41 25.26 7.56
N ILE A 132 -10.08 25.38 7.59
CA ILE A 132 -9.18 24.22 7.67
C ILE A 132 -9.24 23.60 9.06
N LYS A 133 -9.26 24.41 10.12
CA LYS A 133 -9.44 23.92 11.49
C LYS A 133 -10.76 23.18 11.66
N ALA A 134 -11.85 23.73 11.13
CA ALA A 134 -13.16 23.07 11.13
C ALA A 134 -13.15 21.74 10.37
N LEU A 135 -12.47 21.68 9.21
CA LEU A 135 -12.33 20.45 8.44
C LEU A 135 -11.54 19.37 9.20
N ILE A 136 -10.43 19.73 9.86
CA ILE A 136 -9.64 18.79 10.68
C ILE A 136 -10.49 18.23 11.82
N GLN A 137 -11.23 19.09 12.54
CA GLN A 137 -12.13 18.65 13.61
C GLN A 137 -13.22 17.71 13.10
N ALA A 138 -13.79 17.99 11.93
CA ALA A 138 -14.79 17.11 11.34
C ALA A 138 -14.20 15.74 10.96
N LEU A 139 -13.03 15.72 10.30
CA LEU A 139 -12.34 14.48 9.92
C LEU A 139 -11.86 13.67 11.12
N GLN A 140 -11.53 14.33 12.23
CA GLN A 140 -11.06 13.70 13.48
C GLN A 140 -12.19 13.50 14.50
N SER A 141 -13.45 13.53 14.07
CA SER A 141 -14.59 13.30 14.96
C SER A 141 -14.84 11.82 15.24
N ASP A 142 -15.46 11.51 16.39
CA ASP A 142 -15.88 10.15 16.75
C ASP A 142 -16.80 9.53 15.70
N LYS A 143 -17.64 10.35 15.07
CA LYS A 143 -18.52 9.91 13.98
C LYS A 143 -17.73 9.39 12.79
N ILE A 144 -16.66 10.08 12.39
CA ILE A 144 -15.79 9.63 11.29
C ILE A 144 -14.96 8.42 11.72
N LYS A 145 -14.48 8.39 12.96
CA LYS A 145 -13.77 7.22 13.51
C LYS A 145 -14.61 5.96 13.45
N GLN A 146 -15.86 6.01 13.92
CA GLN A 146 -16.80 4.90 13.85
C GLN A 146 -17.12 4.51 12.41
N PHE A 147 -17.39 5.49 11.55
CA PHE A 147 -17.62 5.24 10.12
C PHE A 147 -16.47 4.47 9.48
N ILE A 148 -15.21 4.85 9.74
CA ILE A 148 -14.05 4.15 9.19
C ILE A 148 -14.02 2.69 9.63
N ILE A 149 -14.20 2.45 10.94
CA ILE A 149 -14.16 1.10 11.53
C ILE A 149 -15.24 0.21 10.92
N GLU A 150 -16.48 0.68 10.88
CA GLU A 150 -17.64 -0.08 10.41
C GLU A 150 -17.63 -0.29 8.89
N LYS A 151 -17.29 0.75 8.13
CA LYS A 151 -17.36 0.70 6.67
C LYS A 151 -16.27 -0.19 6.09
N TYR A 152 -15.05 -0.09 6.60
CA TYR A 152 -13.87 -0.70 5.98
C TYR A 152 -13.40 -1.97 6.69
N ASN A 153 -13.96 -2.32 7.85
CA ASN A 153 -13.74 -3.60 8.53
C ASN A 153 -12.25 -3.96 8.65
N GLY A 154 -11.42 -2.99 9.07
CA GLY A 154 -9.97 -3.17 9.25
C GLY A 154 -9.11 -2.91 8.01
N SER A 155 -9.70 -2.69 6.83
CA SER A 155 -8.96 -2.31 5.61
C SER A 155 -8.48 -0.86 5.60
N VAL A 156 -9.15 -0.02 6.40
CA VAL A 156 -8.77 1.37 6.69
C VAL A 156 -8.83 1.54 8.20
N LEU A 157 -7.82 2.18 8.79
CA LEU A 157 -7.68 2.33 10.23
C LEU A 157 -7.65 3.82 10.59
N PRO A 158 -8.41 4.29 11.59
CA PRO A 158 -8.29 5.67 12.05
C PRO A 158 -6.88 5.91 12.63
N ALA A 159 -6.33 7.10 12.39
CA ALA A 159 -4.99 7.50 12.85
C ALA A 159 -5.03 8.65 13.87
N PHE A 160 -6.17 8.77 14.58
CA PHE A 160 -6.47 9.76 15.61
C PHE A 160 -7.35 9.15 16.71
#